data_AF-A0A7J9RGB0-F1
#
_entry.id   AF-A0A7J9RGB0-F1
#
_cell.length_a   1.000
_cell.length_b   1.000
_cell.length_c   1.000
_cell.angle_alpha   90.00
_cell.angle_beta   90.00
_cell.angle_gamma   90.00
#
_symmetry.space_group_name_H-M   'P 1'
#
loop_
_entity.id
_entity.type
_entity.pdbx_description
1 polymer ?
#
loop_
_entity_poly.entity_id
_entity_poly.type
_entity_poly.pdbx_seq_one_letter_code
_entity_poly.pdbx_strand_id
1 'polypeptide(L)'
;MDIKDIDLNGGTFKLNLPYNWVGWIIWAIGLIIVLAGIVVATGGIEGLVISSFGLLLMAVSSPGSLEASLHDLRKSAIDPAELEAKAESSGLSIDNWWMQQTSYVPTTDPNDWILPAPGPTTWDNVDRYSAQGDGSPLPEHPVNVGTPTPATMTLFSVYSISAIACIIIVSASIMSRDDYDNGLAPPIVIALIGLVLSLVGYFRAKMLRQMIDTPTSLVRSAPAGNPELVGQVRPVHEGCLTVVVDGNQNMVVGNMVGYKWEYEQYQCRTTTDSEGNSKEECNWVTVRSDAGGCPFILHDGTGGIRVNAHSFKRTDYGQYLKRWDGKFAQTWGKQMMAQAVAGMFGGARVKKHRWTLYGLRLGNPVYVLGQTKSRTNESLQAEGLDGTLPNSLIEVWGGEDAPGVKCTLMRGTELSNVGRSRSGFEMVVVPLLLMFGGLGLLGIA
;
A
#
# COMPACT_ATOMS: atom_id res chain seq x y z
N MET A 1 -17.87 -1.71 18.28
CA MET A 1 -17.39 -0.32 18.43
C MET A 1 -18.12 0.47 17.36
N ASP A 2 -18.78 1.58 17.68
CA ASP A 2 -19.39 2.42 16.65
C ASP A 2 -18.29 3.30 16.03
N ILE A 3 -18.40 3.64 14.75
CA ILE A 3 -17.49 4.59 14.10
C ILE A 3 -17.54 5.96 14.77
N LYS A 4 -18.68 6.33 15.35
CA LYS A 4 -18.86 7.57 16.12
C LYS A 4 -18.02 7.60 17.42
N ASP A 5 -17.60 6.43 17.90
CA ASP A 5 -16.76 6.32 19.10
C ASP A 5 -15.26 6.50 18.77
N ILE A 6 -14.89 6.53 17.48
CA ILE A 6 -13.51 6.70 17.05
C ILE A 6 -13.21 8.17 16.83
N ASP A 7 -12.24 8.69 17.58
CA ASP A 7 -11.66 10.00 17.27
C ASP A 7 -10.80 9.89 16.00
N LEU A 8 -11.37 10.38 14.90
CA LEU A 8 -10.71 10.46 13.59
C LEU A 8 -9.69 11.60 13.53
N ASN A 9 -9.64 12.47 14.53
CA ASN A 9 -8.57 13.44 14.69
C ASN A 9 -7.50 12.88 15.61
N GLY A 10 -6.35 12.49 15.03
CA GLY A 10 -5.25 11.92 15.81
C GLY A 10 -4.60 12.89 16.81
N GLY A 11 -4.84 14.20 16.69
CA GLY A 11 -4.26 15.20 17.57
C GLY A 11 -2.73 15.28 17.51
N THR A 12 -2.10 15.76 18.59
CA THR A 12 -0.65 15.93 18.64
C THR A 12 0.10 14.62 18.88
N PHE A 13 -0.37 13.79 19.82
CA PHE A 13 0.27 12.54 20.17
C PHE A 13 -0.75 11.43 20.37
N LYS A 14 -0.51 10.27 19.78
CA LYS A 14 -1.34 9.08 19.96
C LYS A 14 -0.50 7.83 20.23
N LEU A 15 -0.78 7.17 21.35
CA LEU A 15 -0.10 5.95 21.75
C LEU A 15 -0.76 4.76 21.05
N ASN A 16 -0.05 4.18 20.07
CA ASN A 16 -0.53 3.03 19.31
C ASN A 16 0.46 1.88 19.35
N LEU A 17 0.04 0.78 19.94
CA LEU A 17 0.79 -0.47 20.00
C LEU A 17 0.45 -1.36 18.79
N PRO A 18 1.28 -2.37 18.49
CA PRO A 18 0.97 -3.34 17.46
C PRO A 18 -0.40 -4.01 17.70
N TYR A 19 -1.14 -4.27 16.62
CA TYR A 19 -2.47 -4.90 16.68
C TYR A 19 -2.52 -6.31 16.06
N ASN A 20 -1.42 -6.74 15.44
CA ASN A 20 -1.26 -8.09 14.89
C ASN A 20 -0.16 -8.85 15.64
N TRP A 21 -0.24 -10.18 15.63
CA TRP A 21 0.67 -11.03 16.40
C TRP A 21 2.14 -10.90 15.93
N VAL A 22 2.36 -10.72 14.63
CA VAL A 22 3.70 -10.51 14.05
C VAL A 22 4.33 -9.23 14.59
N GLY A 23 3.55 -8.13 14.61
CA GLY A 23 3.98 -6.84 15.13
C GLY A 23 4.33 -6.92 16.61
N TRP A 24 3.54 -7.64 17.41
CA TRP A 24 3.87 -7.90 18.82
C TRP A 24 5.18 -8.68 19.00
N ILE A 25 5.45 -9.69 18.17
CA ILE A 25 6.72 -10.42 18.20
C ILE A 25 7.90 -9.50 17.88
N ILE A 26 7.81 -8.73 16.79
CA ILE A 26 8.88 -7.80 16.39
C ILE A 26 9.10 -6.75 17.49
N TRP A 27 8.02 -6.23 18.07
CA TRP A 27 8.08 -5.25 19.15
C TRP A 27 8.76 -5.82 20.40
N ALA A 28 8.39 -7.04 20.82
CA ALA A 28 8.99 -7.71 21.97
C ALA A 28 10.48 -8.01 21.77
N ILE A 29 10.86 -8.48 20.58
CA ILE A 29 12.27 -8.67 20.21
C ILE A 29 13.01 -7.33 20.27
N GLY A 30 12.43 -6.28 19.69
CA GLY A 30 12.97 -4.93 19.74
C GLY A 30 13.20 -4.46 21.18
N LEU A 31 12.21 -4.63 22.06
CA LEU A 31 12.31 -4.28 23.47
C LEU A 31 13.44 -5.03 24.19
N ILE A 32 13.57 -6.34 23.97
CA ILE A 32 14.65 -7.15 24.55
C ILE A 32 16.02 -6.63 24.09
N ILE A 33 16.16 -6.30 22.80
CA ILE A 33 17.39 -5.73 22.25
C ILE A 33 17.69 -4.36 22.85
N VAL A 34 16.69 -3.50 23.05
CA VAL A 34 16.87 -2.21 23.73
C VAL A 34 17.38 -2.40 25.15
N LEU A 35 16.76 -3.30 25.92
CA LEU A 35 17.17 -3.57 27.30
C LEU A 35 18.59 -4.14 27.37
N ALA A 36 18.93 -5.07 26.47
CA ALA A 36 20.28 -5.61 26.36
C ALA A 36 21.30 -4.51 26.00
N GLY A 37 20.96 -3.64 25.05
CA GLY A 37 21.81 -2.52 24.65
C GLY A 37 22.04 -1.52 25.77
N ILE A 38 21.02 -1.22 26.59
CA ILE A 38 21.16 -0.36 27.78
C ILE A 38 22.11 -0.98 28.81
N VAL A 39 22.02 -2.29 29.04
CA VAL A 39 22.94 -3.00 29.95
C VAL A 39 24.37 -2.96 29.41
N VAL A 40 24.57 -3.18 28.11
CA VAL A 40 25.92 -3.05 27.51
C VAL A 40 26.41 -1.61 27.58
N ALA A 41 25.51 -0.63 27.46
CA ALA A 41 25.85 0.79 27.51
C ALA A 41 26.41 1.23 28.87
N THR A 42 26.19 0.47 29.95
CA THR A 42 26.84 0.74 31.24
C THR A 42 28.34 0.42 31.22
N GLY A 43 28.79 -0.44 30.31
CA GLY A 43 30.20 -0.81 30.13
C GLY A 43 30.91 -0.09 28.98
N GLY A 44 30.17 0.43 28.00
CA GLY A 44 30.73 1.18 26.89
C GLY A 44 29.68 1.72 25.93
N ILE A 45 29.96 2.85 25.28
CA ILE A 45 28.99 3.57 24.43
C ILE A 45 28.46 2.76 23.23
N GLU A 46 29.18 1.71 22.85
CA GLU A 46 28.80 0.76 21.79
C GLU A 46 27.45 0.07 22.06
N GLY A 47 27.05 -0.07 23.33
CA GLY A 47 25.72 -0.58 23.71
C GLY A 47 24.56 0.25 23.14
N LEU A 48 24.77 1.54 22.86
CA LEU A 48 23.76 2.39 22.22
C LEU A 48 23.49 2.02 20.75
N VAL A 49 24.42 1.34 20.07
CA VAL A 49 24.19 0.78 18.72
C VAL A 49 23.17 -0.36 18.78
N ILE A 50 23.31 -1.21 19.80
CA ILE A 50 22.38 -2.31 20.04
C ILE A 50 21.00 -1.72 20.37
N SER A 51 20.95 -0.72 21.26
CA SER A 51 19.70 -0.03 21.59
C SER A 51 19.05 0.65 20.39
N SER A 52 19.81 1.29 19.50
CA SER A 52 19.25 1.94 18.31
C SER A 52 18.60 0.94 17.36
N PHE A 53 19.20 -0.24 17.17
CA PHE A 53 18.60 -1.31 16.38
C PHE A 53 17.28 -1.82 16.98
N GLY A 54 17.25 -2.05 18.30
CA GLY A 54 16.02 -2.42 19.01
C GLY A 54 14.91 -1.38 18.87
N LEU A 55 15.26 -0.09 18.99
CA LEU A 55 14.32 1.03 18.79
C LEU A 55 13.79 1.09 17.36
N LEU A 56 14.63 0.85 16.35
CA LEU A 56 14.18 0.79 14.95
C LEU A 56 13.19 -0.37 14.70
N LEU A 57 13.41 -1.54 15.31
CA LEU A 57 12.45 -2.65 15.24
C LEU A 57 11.10 -2.28 15.87
N MET A 58 11.13 -1.65 17.04
CA MET A 58 9.92 -1.15 17.71
C MET A 58 9.20 -0.09 16.85
N ALA A 59 9.95 0.80 16.21
CA ALA A 59 9.42 1.82 15.31
C ALA A 59 8.68 1.18 14.11
N VAL A 60 9.31 0.22 13.42
CA VAL A 60 8.71 -0.45 12.25
C VAL A 60 7.47 -1.26 12.63
N SER A 61 7.44 -1.83 13.83
CA SER A 61 6.26 -2.56 14.35
C SER A 61 5.11 -1.65 14.82
N SER A 62 5.36 -0.35 14.98
CA SER A 62 4.34 0.60 15.46
C SER A 62 3.43 1.03 14.31
N PRO A 63 2.11 0.81 14.42
CA PRO A 63 1.16 1.11 13.34
C PRO A 63 0.86 2.62 13.23
N GLY A 64 0.16 3.01 12.16
CA GLY A 64 -0.33 4.37 11.99
C GLY A 64 -1.33 4.78 13.08
N SER A 65 -1.62 6.09 13.18
CA SER A 65 -2.43 6.65 14.28
C SER A 65 -3.88 6.12 14.38
N LEU A 66 -4.47 5.64 13.28
CA LEU A 66 -5.84 5.12 13.25
C LEU A 66 -5.91 3.64 12.86
N GLU A 67 -4.81 3.06 12.40
CA GLU A 67 -4.80 1.72 11.79
C GLU A 67 -5.30 0.62 12.74
N ALA A 68 -4.87 0.63 14.01
CA ALA A 68 -5.33 -0.33 15.02
C ALA A 68 -6.84 -0.18 15.31
N SER A 69 -7.31 1.06 15.50
CA SER A 69 -8.73 1.35 15.76
C SER A 69 -9.61 0.96 14.56
N LEU A 70 -9.15 1.19 13.33
CA LEU A 70 -9.87 0.80 12.12
C LEU A 70 -9.91 -0.72 11.95
N HIS A 71 -8.85 -1.43 12.33
CA HIS A 71 -8.84 -2.89 12.33
C HIS A 71 -9.84 -3.47 13.34
N ASP A 72 -9.92 -2.90 14.53
CA ASP A 72 -10.89 -3.33 15.55
C ASP A 72 -12.32 -2.97 15.16
N LEU A 73 -12.53 -1.79 14.54
CA LEU A 73 -13.81 -1.40 13.98
C LEU A 73 -14.29 -2.43 12.95
N ARG A 74 -13.41 -2.80 12.00
CA ARG A 74 -13.71 -3.79 10.95
C ARG A 74 -14.18 -5.12 11.53
N LYS A 75 -13.50 -5.63 12.56
CA LYS A 75 -13.88 -6.87 13.23
C LYS A 75 -15.24 -6.79 13.94
N SER A 76 -15.64 -5.59 14.36
CA SER A 76 -16.88 -5.39 15.11
C SER A 76 -18.08 -4.96 14.24
N ALA A 77 -17.83 -4.35 13.08
CA ALA A 77 -18.85 -3.78 12.21
C ALA A 77 -19.36 -4.75 11.14
N ILE A 78 -18.51 -5.68 10.68
CA ILE A 78 -18.87 -6.67 9.66
C ILE A 78 -19.45 -7.91 10.34
N ASP A 79 -20.47 -8.51 9.72
CA ASP A 79 -21.08 -9.76 10.19
C ASP A 79 -20.00 -10.86 10.32
N PRO A 80 -19.90 -11.54 11.49
CA PRO A 80 -19.02 -12.69 11.66
C PRO A 80 -19.10 -13.73 10.54
N ALA A 81 -20.28 -13.99 9.97
CA ALA A 81 -20.45 -14.95 8.89
C ALA A 81 -19.73 -14.51 7.60
N GLU A 82 -19.73 -13.21 7.28
CA GLU A 82 -18.99 -12.67 6.14
C GLU A 82 -17.47 -12.70 6.38
N LEU A 83 -17.05 -12.41 7.62
CA LEU A 83 -15.65 -12.51 8.03
C LEU A 83 -15.14 -13.95 7.96
N GLU A 84 -15.95 -14.93 8.37
CA GLU A 84 -15.64 -16.36 8.29
C GLU A 84 -15.55 -16.83 6.84
N ALA A 85 -16.54 -16.50 5.99
CA ALA A 85 -16.49 -16.84 4.57
C ALA A 85 -15.26 -16.24 3.87
N LYS A 86 -14.88 -15.01 4.24
CA LYS A 86 -13.65 -14.38 3.76
C LYS A 86 -12.42 -15.13 4.28
N ALA A 87 -12.38 -15.48 5.56
CA ALA A 87 -11.29 -16.23 6.17
C ALA A 87 -11.09 -17.59 5.47
N GLU A 88 -12.16 -18.33 5.18
CA GLU A 88 -12.15 -19.61 4.47
C GLU A 88 -11.62 -19.48 3.03
N SER A 89 -11.99 -18.41 2.33
CA SER A 89 -11.51 -18.14 0.97
C SER A 89 -10.06 -17.61 0.92
N SER A 90 -9.52 -17.24 2.08
CA SER A 90 -8.20 -16.63 2.23
C SER A 90 -7.17 -17.59 2.82
N GLY A 91 -5.90 -17.22 2.73
CA GLY A 91 -4.80 -18.02 3.26
C GLY A 91 -4.05 -18.80 2.19
N LEU A 92 -3.23 -19.74 2.67
CA LEU A 92 -2.34 -20.55 1.85
C LEU A 92 -3.07 -21.80 1.37
N SER A 93 -3.09 -22.02 0.06
CA SER A 93 -3.60 -23.22 -0.57
C SER A 93 -2.50 -23.88 -1.40
N ILE A 94 -2.51 -25.21 -1.46
CA ILE A 94 -1.57 -26.00 -2.25
C ILE A 94 -2.27 -26.35 -3.55
N ASP A 95 -1.88 -25.69 -4.64
CA ASP A 95 -2.48 -25.91 -5.96
C ASP A 95 -1.95 -27.21 -6.60
N ASN A 96 -0.66 -27.49 -6.44
CA ASN A 96 -0.04 -28.72 -6.93
C ASN A 96 1.13 -29.14 -6.05
N TRP A 97 0.94 -30.27 -5.36
CA TRP A 97 1.94 -30.85 -4.47
C TRP A 97 3.24 -31.22 -5.19
N TRP A 98 3.15 -31.86 -6.36
CA TRP A 98 4.30 -32.35 -7.12
C TRP A 98 5.16 -31.23 -7.70
N MET A 99 4.52 -30.16 -8.16
CA MET A 99 5.24 -28.97 -8.67
C MET A 99 5.61 -27.97 -7.57
N GLN A 100 5.25 -28.28 -6.31
CA GLN A 100 5.39 -27.37 -5.17
C GLN A 100 4.80 -25.99 -5.48
N GLN A 101 3.62 -25.98 -6.10
CA GLN A 101 2.88 -24.76 -6.43
C GLN A 101 1.86 -24.49 -5.33
N THR A 102 1.90 -23.29 -4.80
CA THR A 102 1.01 -22.80 -3.76
C THR A 102 0.43 -21.46 -4.17
N SER A 103 -0.82 -21.20 -3.81
CA SER A 103 -1.38 -19.85 -3.92
C SER A 103 -1.77 -19.30 -2.57
N TYR A 104 -1.56 -18.00 -2.41
CA TYR A 104 -1.83 -17.28 -1.18
C TYR A 104 -2.73 -16.07 -1.48
N VAL A 105 -3.88 -16.05 -0.82
CA VAL A 105 -4.78 -14.89 -0.78
C VAL A 105 -4.61 -14.25 0.61
N PRO A 106 -4.33 -12.95 0.72
CA PRO A 106 -4.17 -12.32 2.03
C PRO A 106 -5.38 -12.52 2.94
N THR A 107 -5.13 -12.94 4.17
CA THR A 107 -6.16 -13.11 5.20
C THR A 107 -6.68 -11.78 5.74
N THR A 108 -5.84 -10.75 5.73
CA THR A 108 -6.19 -9.39 6.11
C THR A 108 -5.73 -8.44 5.02
N ASP A 109 -6.66 -7.66 4.48
CA ASP A 109 -6.37 -6.60 3.51
C ASP A 109 -6.76 -5.24 4.12
N PRO A 110 -5.81 -4.32 4.36
CA PRO A 110 -6.10 -3.02 4.91
C PRO A 110 -6.89 -2.13 3.93
N ASN A 111 -6.80 -2.38 2.62
CA ASN A 111 -7.47 -1.61 1.56
C ASN A 111 -8.92 -2.05 1.29
N ASP A 112 -9.44 -3.03 2.03
CA ASP A 112 -10.83 -3.46 1.89
C ASP A 112 -11.78 -2.65 2.80
N TRP A 113 -13.08 -2.83 2.64
CA TRP A 113 -14.09 -2.19 3.49
C TRP A 113 -13.85 -2.45 4.99
N ILE A 114 -14.12 -1.43 5.79
CA ILE A 114 -14.08 -1.37 7.25
C ILE A 114 -15.51 -1.50 7.81
N LEU A 115 -16.48 -0.82 7.21
CA LEU A 115 -17.91 -0.96 7.47
C LEU A 115 -18.55 -1.85 6.40
N PRO A 116 -19.71 -2.47 6.68
CA PRO A 116 -20.41 -3.27 5.70
C PRO A 116 -20.76 -2.46 4.45
N ALA A 117 -20.53 -3.07 3.28
CA ALA A 117 -20.82 -2.49 1.98
C ALA A 117 -21.90 -3.30 1.25
N PRO A 118 -22.72 -2.67 0.39
CA PRO A 118 -23.79 -3.37 -0.32
C PRO A 118 -23.25 -4.47 -1.24
N GLY A 119 -23.75 -5.69 -1.07
CA GLY A 119 -23.34 -6.84 -1.89
C GLY A 119 -23.95 -6.81 -3.30
N PRO A 120 -23.45 -7.65 -4.24
CA PRO A 120 -23.91 -7.71 -5.63
C PRO A 120 -25.42 -7.91 -5.83
N THR A 121 -26.08 -8.57 -4.87
CA THR A 121 -27.53 -8.81 -4.89
C THR A 121 -28.37 -7.54 -4.74
N THR A 122 -27.78 -6.47 -4.21
CA THR A 122 -28.46 -5.19 -3.96
C THR A 122 -28.19 -4.15 -5.06
N TRP A 123 -27.38 -4.50 -6.06
CA TRP A 123 -27.00 -3.58 -7.12
C TRP A 123 -28.09 -3.53 -8.20
N ASP A 124 -28.52 -2.33 -8.54
CA ASP A 124 -29.35 -2.12 -9.73
C ASP A 124 -28.46 -2.17 -10.99
N ASN A 125 -28.53 -3.29 -11.70
CA ASN A 125 -27.81 -3.47 -12.96
C ASN A 125 -28.59 -2.94 -14.18
N VAL A 126 -29.85 -2.53 -14.00
CA VAL A 126 -30.66 -1.90 -15.04
C VAL A 126 -30.37 -0.41 -15.03
N ASP A 127 -30.57 0.24 -13.88
CA ASP A 127 -30.28 1.67 -13.69
C ASP A 127 -29.04 1.87 -12.80
N ARG A 128 -27.86 1.70 -13.42
CA ARG A 128 -26.55 1.78 -12.75
C ARG A 128 -26.20 3.18 -12.23
N TYR A 129 -26.87 4.21 -12.73
CA TYR A 129 -26.58 5.62 -12.42
C TYR A 129 -27.51 6.17 -11.33
N SER A 130 -28.67 5.55 -11.12
CA SER A 130 -29.60 5.90 -10.06
C SER A 130 -29.04 5.74 -8.65
N ALA A 131 -29.70 6.42 -7.73
CA ALA A 131 -29.46 6.29 -6.30
C ALA A 131 -29.86 4.88 -5.82
N GLN A 132 -29.10 4.33 -4.87
CA GLN A 132 -29.42 3.05 -4.26
C GLN A 132 -30.33 3.27 -3.04
N GLY A 133 -31.42 2.50 -2.95
CA GLY A 133 -32.30 2.55 -1.78
C GLY A 133 -32.94 3.92 -1.59
N ASP A 134 -32.65 4.56 -0.46
CA ASP A 134 -33.11 5.93 -0.13
C ASP A 134 -32.21 7.04 -0.71
N GLY A 135 -31.13 6.66 -1.39
CA GLY A 135 -30.14 7.58 -1.93
C GLY A 135 -29.26 8.24 -0.88
N SER A 136 -29.14 7.62 0.29
CA SER A 136 -28.12 7.99 1.27
C SER A 136 -26.72 7.55 0.81
N PRO A 137 -25.68 8.31 1.15
CA PRO A 137 -24.30 7.89 0.87
C PRO A 137 -23.95 6.61 1.61
N LEU A 138 -23.03 5.82 1.05
CA LEU A 138 -22.52 4.59 1.68
C LEU A 138 -22.01 4.86 3.10
N PRO A 139 -22.05 3.87 4.02
CA PRO A 139 -21.64 4.07 5.41
C PRO A 139 -20.23 4.66 5.57
N GLU A 140 -19.26 4.27 4.74
CA GLU A 140 -17.88 4.82 4.76
C GLU A 140 -17.68 6.09 3.92
N HIS A 141 -18.73 6.63 3.30
CA HIS A 141 -18.59 7.85 2.52
C HIS A 141 -18.12 8.99 3.44
N PRO A 142 -17.16 9.85 3.03
CA PRO A 142 -16.59 10.91 3.87
C PRO A 142 -17.62 11.91 4.43
N VAL A 143 -18.77 12.07 3.77
CA VAL A 143 -19.91 12.86 4.30
C VAL A 143 -20.50 12.27 5.59
N ASN A 144 -20.46 10.94 5.75
CA ASN A 144 -20.99 10.25 6.92
C ASN A 144 -19.93 10.09 8.02
N VAL A 145 -18.70 9.74 7.64
CA VAL A 145 -17.63 9.39 8.59
C VAL A 145 -16.69 10.56 8.90
N GLY A 146 -16.53 11.50 7.96
CA GLY A 146 -15.52 12.56 8.03
C GLY A 146 -14.14 12.13 7.52
N THR A 147 -13.30 13.11 7.24
CA THR A 147 -11.91 12.89 6.80
C THR A 147 -11.01 12.60 8.01
N PRO A 148 -10.33 11.43 8.07
CA PRO A 148 -9.39 11.16 9.15
C PRO A 148 -8.14 12.02 9.03
N THR A 149 -7.64 12.52 10.16
CA THR A 149 -6.36 13.23 10.22
C THR A 149 -5.37 12.48 11.10
N PRO A 150 -4.20 12.09 10.56
CA PRO A 150 -3.25 11.31 11.35
C PRO A 150 -2.60 12.14 12.45
N ALA A 151 -2.35 11.51 13.60
CA ALA A 151 -1.69 12.16 14.74
C ALA A 151 -0.30 12.68 14.36
N THR A 152 0.07 13.89 14.79
CA THR A 152 1.38 14.48 14.46
C THR A 152 2.53 13.56 14.86
N MET A 153 2.44 12.96 16.05
CA MET A 153 3.43 12.03 16.58
C MET A 153 2.75 10.76 17.10
N THR A 154 3.33 9.61 16.79
CA THR A 154 2.96 8.31 17.37
C THR A 154 4.17 7.69 18.08
N LEU A 155 4.01 6.49 18.64
CA LEU A 155 5.13 5.72 19.18
C LEU A 155 6.25 5.49 18.14
N PHE A 156 5.93 5.49 16.84
CA PHE A 156 6.96 5.48 15.81
C PHE A 156 7.91 6.67 15.94
N SER A 157 7.38 7.89 16.01
CA SER A 157 8.21 9.08 16.14
C SER A 157 9.09 9.03 17.38
N VAL A 158 8.57 8.54 18.51
CA VAL A 158 9.32 8.40 19.76
C VAL A 158 10.48 7.42 19.57
N TYR A 159 10.20 6.20 19.10
CA TYR A 159 11.24 5.20 18.90
C TYR A 159 12.26 5.61 17.83
N SER A 160 11.83 6.20 16.72
CA SER A 160 12.72 6.68 15.67
C SER A 160 13.59 7.84 16.13
N ILE A 161 13.04 8.84 16.84
CA ILE A 161 13.83 9.96 17.37
C ILE A 161 14.84 9.45 18.40
N SER A 162 14.44 8.55 19.30
CA SER A 162 15.36 7.92 20.25
C SER A 162 16.46 7.13 19.53
N ALA A 163 16.13 6.37 18.49
CA ALA A 163 17.13 5.63 17.70
C ALA A 163 18.12 6.58 17.01
N ILE A 164 17.62 7.66 16.41
CA ILE A 164 18.44 8.71 15.78
C ILE A 164 19.38 9.35 16.82
N ALA A 165 18.88 9.65 18.02
CA ALA A 165 19.70 10.21 19.09
C ALA A 165 20.83 9.25 19.49
N CYS A 166 20.53 7.96 19.67
CA CYS A 166 21.55 6.94 19.94
C CYS A 166 22.60 6.86 18.83
N ILE A 167 22.17 6.86 17.56
CA ILE A 167 23.09 6.81 16.40
C ILE A 167 24.02 8.03 16.40
N ILE A 168 23.48 9.24 16.57
CA ILE A 168 24.27 10.48 16.57
C ILE A 168 25.27 10.49 17.75
N ILE A 169 24.83 10.11 18.96
CA ILE A 169 25.68 10.08 20.15
C ILE A 169 26.83 9.10 19.98
N VAL A 170 26.55 7.89 19.48
CA VAL A 170 27.60 6.89 19.21
C VAL A 170 28.56 7.42 18.17
N SER A 171 28.06 7.91 17.03
CA SER A 171 28.92 8.40 15.97
C SER A 171 29.82 9.55 16.44
N ALA A 172 29.27 10.52 17.17
CA ALA A 172 30.05 11.61 17.76
C ALA A 172 31.16 11.08 18.68
N SER A 173 30.83 10.11 19.53
CA SER A 173 31.79 9.53 20.49
C SER A 173 32.90 8.70 19.85
N ILE A 174 32.62 8.05 18.71
CA ILE A 174 33.61 7.29 17.94
C ILE A 174 34.52 8.27 17.20
N MET A 175 33.96 9.33 16.63
CA MET A 175 34.70 10.35 15.90
C MET A 175 35.61 11.19 16.80
N SER A 176 35.26 11.33 18.08
CA SER A 176 36.10 12.03 19.06
C SER A 176 37.27 11.20 19.61
N ARG A 177 37.48 9.97 19.12
CA ARG A 177 38.61 9.13 19.58
C ARG A 177 39.87 9.45 18.77
N ASP A 178 41.02 9.43 19.43
CA ASP A 178 42.32 9.76 18.81
C ASP A 178 42.74 8.78 17.70
N ASP A 179 42.17 7.57 17.68
CA ASP A 179 42.42 6.51 16.69
C ASP A 179 41.43 6.51 15.51
N TYR A 180 40.59 7.54 15.40
CA TYR A 180 39.59 7.64 14.35
C TYR A 180 40.20 8.03 13.00
N ASP A 181 40.25 7.07 12.06
CA ASP A 181 40.81 7.25 10.69
C ASP A 181 39.74 7.23 9.58
N ASN A 182 38.45 7.05 9.93
CA ASN A 182 37.37 6.94 8.93
C ASN A 182 36.93 8.29 8.33
N GLY A 183 37.59 9.39 8.73
CA GLY A 183 37.36 10.74 8.20
C GLY A 183 35.89 11.17 8.20
N LEU A 184 35.44 11.82 7.11
CA LEU A 184 34.07 12.32 6.99
C LEU A 184 33.04 11.27 6.54
N ALA A 185 33.45 10.01 6.33
CA ALA A 185 32.58 9.03 5.68
C ALA A 185 31.31 8.69 6.51
N PRO A 186 31.37 8.38 7.82
CA PRO A 186 30.17 8.07 8.61
C PRO A 186 29.15 9.23 8.68
N PRO A 187 29.55 10.49 8.96
CA PRO A 187 28.63 11.64 8.89
C PRO A 187 27.92 11.79 7.55
N ILE A 188 28.65 11.64 6.44
CA ILE A 188 28.10 11.76 5.09
C ILE A 188 27.08 10.64 4.82
N VAL A 189 27.40 9.40 5.20
CA VAL A 189 26.48 8.26 5.04
C VAL A 189 25.19 8.48 5.83
N ILE A 190 25.29 8.92 7.09
CA ILE A 190 24.12 9.22 7.92
C ILE A 190 23.27 10.34 7.28
N ALA A 191 23.92 11.41 6.84
CA ALA A 191 23.24 12.53 6.19
C ALA A 191 22.52 12.11 4.89
N LEU A 192 23.18 11.30 4.05
CA LEU A 192 22.61 10.79 2.80
C LEU A 192 21.40 9.87 3.04
N ILE A 193 21.47 8.97 4.02
CA ILE A 193 20.33 8.12 4.39
C ILE A 193 19.15 9.00 4.84
N GLY A 194 19.41 9.99 5.70
CA GLY A 194 18.39 10.95 6.15
C GLY A 194 17.76 11.72 4.99
N LEU A 195 18.57 12.18 4.03
CA LEU A 195 18.10 12.90 2.83
C LEU A 195 17.20 12.02 1.96
N VAL A 196 17.63 10.79 1.64
CA VAL A 196 16.86 9.86 0.80
C VAL A 196 15.50 9.55 1.45
N LEU A 197 15.50 9.24 2.75
CA LEU A 197 14.27 8.98 3.50
C LEU A 197 13.35 10.21 3.54
N SER A 198 13.92 11.41 3.72
CA SER A 198 13.18 12.69 3.71
C SER A 198 12.54 12.97 2.35
N LEU A 199 13.24 12.70 1.24
CA LEU A 199 12.71 12.89 -0.12
C LEU A 199 11.55 11.93 -0.41
N VAL A 200 11.71 10.64 -0.07
CA VAL A 200 10.62 9.65 -0.20
C VAL A 200 9.43 10.05 0.66
N GLY A 201 9.68 10.46 1.90
CA GLY A 201 8.68 10.95 2.83
C GLY A 201 7.94 12.20 2.32
N TYR A 202 8.66 13.14 1.69
CA TYR A 202 8.08 14.36 1.13
C TYR A 202 7.06 14.06 0.04
N PHE A 203 7.38 13.17 -0.91
CA PHE A 203 6.44 12.81 -1.97
C PHE A 203 5.21 12.08 -1.42
N ARG A 204 5.38 11.20 -0.44
CA ARG A 204 4.24 10.53 0.24
C ARG A 204 3.38 11.50 1.04
N ALA A 205 4.00 12.42 1.79
CA ALA A 205 3.30 13.44 2.54
C ALA A 205 2.54 14.41 1.62
N LYS A 206 3.09 14.72 0.44
CA LYS A 206 2.39 15.54 -0.57
C LYS A 206 1.13 14.86 -1.10
N MET A 207 1.21 13.57 -1.41
CA MET A 207 0.04 12.78 -1.83
C MET A 207 -1.03 12.72 -0.73
N LEU A 208 -0.61 12.50 0.53
CA LEU A 208 -1.52 12.47 1.67
C LEU A 208 -2.22 13.81 1.89
N ARG A 209 -1.49 14.93 1.85
CA ARG A 209 -2.06 16.27 1.99
C ARG A 209 -3.09 16.55 0.90
N GLN A 210 -2.81 16.14 -0.33
CA GLN A 210 -3.76 16.29 -1.43
C GLN A 210 -5.09 15.58 -1.15
N MET A 211 -5.06 14.39 -0.55
CA MET A 211 -6.28 13.66 -0.15
C MET A 211 -7.01 14.36 0.99
N ILE A 212 -6.29 14.87 2.00
CA ILE A 212 -6.89 15.55 3.16
C ILE A 212 -7.48 16.92 2.78
N ASP A 213 -6.81 17.65 1.88
CA ASP A 213 -7.17 19.02 1.52
C ASP A 213 -8.24 19.09 0.41
N THR A 214 -8.55 17.97 -0.26
CA THR A 214 -9.55 17.93 -1.32
C THR A 214 -10.89 17.44 -0.76
N PRO A 215 -11.97 18.23 -0.83
CA PRO A 215 -13.27 17.78 -0.34
C PRO A 215 -13.86 16.70 -1.25
N THR A 216 -14.22 15.55 -0.67
CA THR A 216 -14.93 14.49 -1.38
C THR A 216 -16.34 14.93 -1.78
N SER A 217 -16.66 14.77 -3.06
CA SER A 217 -17.97 15.08 -3.62
C SER A 217 -18.87 13.85 -3.66
N LEU A 218 -20.17 14.05 -3.46
CA LEU A 218 -21.17 13.03 -3.77
C LEU A 218 -21.30 12.85 -5.28
N VAL A 219 -21.51 11.62 -5.74
CA VAL A 219 -21.62 11.28 -7.16
C VAL A 219 -22.80 12.00 -7.81
N ARG A 220 -23.96 12.07 -7.15
CA ARG A 220 -25.14 12.77 -7.68
C ARG A 220 -24.92 14.26 -7.99
N SER A 221 -23.88 14.86 -7.40
CA SER A 221 -23.55 16.29 -7.52
C SER A 221 -22.07 16.52 -7.86
N ALA A 222 -21.43 15.55 -8.50
CA ALA A 222 -20.01 15.64 -8.83
C ALA A 222 -19.75 16.80 -9.82
N PRO A 223 -18.87 17.76 -9.50
CA PRO A 223 -18.59 18.88 -10.38
C PRO A 223 -17.73 18.46 -11.59
N ALA A 224 -17.83 19.23 -12.67
CA ALA A 224 -16.82 19.20 -13.73
C ALA A 224 -15.49 19.78 -13.21
N GLY A 225 -14.35 19.22 -13.65
CA GLY A 225 -13.04 19.59 -13.11
C GLY A 225 -12.34 18.37 -12.54
N ASN A 226 -11.77 18.45 -11.33
CA ASN A 226 -11.05 17.36 -10.69
C ASN A 226 -11.66 16.97 -9.32
N PRO A 227 -12.89 16.46 -9.27
CA PRO A 227 -13.49 16.05 -8.01
C PRO A 227 -12.80 14.81 -7.42
N GLU A 228 -12.84 14.75 -6.10
CA GLU A 228 -12.56 13.54 -5.35
C GLU A 228 -13.86 12.76 -5.14
N LEU A 229 -13.81 11.47 -5.43
CA LEU A 229 -14.93 10.55 -5.36
C LEU A 229 -14.51 9.29 -4.60
N VAL A 230 -15.38 8.82 -3.71
CA VAL A 230 -15.20 7.58 -2.96
C VAL A 230 -16.45 6.74 -3.13
N GLY A 231 -16.28 5.46 -3.46
CA GLY A 231 -17.43 4.57 -3.61
C GLY A 231 -17.04 3.13 -3.83
N GLN A 232 -18.03 2.36 -4.26
CA GLN A 232 -17.92 0.95 -4.59
C GLN A 232 -17.77 0.77 -6.09
N VAL A 233 -16.91 -0.18 -6.46
CA VAL A 233 -16.75 -0.61 -7.86
C VAL A 233 -17.93 -1.49 -8.28
N ARG A 234 -18.67 -1.06 -9.30
CA ARG A 234 -19.80 -1.78 -9.88
C ARG A 234 -19.61 -2.04 -11.37
N PRO A 235 -20.26 -3.09 -11.91
CA PRO A 235 -20.11 -3.43 -13.31
C PRO A 235 -20.69 -2.32 -14.20
N VAL A 236 -20.01 -2.07 -15.31
CA VAL A 236 -20.51 -1.23 -16.41
C VAL A 236 -21.28 -2.10 -17.41
N HIS A 237 -21.99 -1.48 -18.37
CA HIS A 237 -22.74 -2.21 -19.38
C HIS A 237 -21.87 -3.19 -20.20
N GLU A 238 -20.63 -2.82 -20.53
CA GLU A 238 -19.68 -3.64 -21.28
C GLU A 238 -19.12 -4.84 -20.49
N GLY A 239 -19.43 -4.94 -19.19
CA GLY A 239 -18.99 -6.02 -18.31
C GLY A 239 -17.64 -5.74 -17.64
N CYS A 240 -16.97 -6.82 -17.21
CA CYS A 240 -15.73 -6.78 -16.46
C CYS A 240 -14.70 -7.76 -17.02
N LEU A 241 -13.43 -7.57 -16.66
CA LEU A 241 -12.33 -8.38 -17.12
C LEU A 241 -12.20 -9.68 -16.32
N THR A 242 -11.77 -10.72 -17.02
CA THR A 242 -11.22 -11.94 -16.41
C THR A 242 -9.73 -11.98 -16.71
N VAL A 243 -8.91 -11.83 -15.67
CA VAL A 243 -7.45 -11.72 -15.82
C VAL A 243 -6.84 -13.10 -15.74
N VAL A 244 -6.14 -13.48 -16.81
CA VAL A 244 -5.35 -14.72 -16.90
C VAL A 244 -3.88 -14.36 -16.68
N VAL A 245 -3.33 -14.73 -15.52
CA VAL A 245 -1.96 -14.33 -15.14
C VAL A 245 -0.93 -15.14 -15.93
N ASP A 246 -0.04 -14.44 -16.64
CA ASP A 246 1.07 -15.00 -17.41
C ASP A 246 0.63 -16.15 -18.37
N GLY A 247 -0.58 -16.00 -18.94
CA GLY A 247 -1.17 -16.93 -19.90
C GLY A 247 -1.57 -18.30 -19.34
N ASN A 248 -1.64 -18.46 -18.01
CA ASN A 248 -2.01 -19.72 -17.38
C ASN A 248 -3.49 -19.75 -16.98
N GLN A 249 -4.27 -20.66 -17.59
CA GLN A 249 -5.70 -20.84 -17.34
C GLN A 249 -6.04 -21.29 -15.91
N ASN A 250 -5.06 -21.77 -15.14
CA ASN A 250 -5.25 -22.08 -13.71
C ASN A 250 -5.01 -20.87 -12.80
N MET A 251 -4.48 -19.77 -13.34
CA MET A 251 -4.16 -18.54 -12.61
C MET A 251 -5.09 -17.42 -13.05
N VAL A 252 -6.38 -17.64 -12.81
CA VAL A 252 -7.45 -16.77 -13.32
C VAL A 252 -8.17 -16.07 -12.18
N VAL A 253 -8.41 -14.77 -12.35
CA VAL A 253 -9.23 -13.98 -11.41
C VAL A 253 -10.27 -13.18 -12.22
N GLY A 254 -11.54 -13.53 -12.04
CA GLY A 254 -12.68 -12.84 -12.68
C GLY A 254 -13.12 -11.57 -11.94
N ASN A 255 -14.05 -10.82 -12.53
CA ASN A 255 -14.67 -9.61 -11.95
C ASN A 255 -13.69 -8.46 -11.71
N MET A 256 -12.67 -8.33 -12.55
CA MET A 256 -11.64 -7.30 -12.43
C MET A 256 -11.98 -6.09 -13.29
N VAL A 257 -11.69 -4.88 -12.80
CA VAL A 257 -11.83 -3.62 -13.57
C VAL A 257 -10.50 -2.93 -13.80
N GLY A 258 -9.48 -3.28 -13.01
CA GLY A 258 -8.10 -2.84 -13.19
C GLY A 258 -7.16 -3.88 -12.61
N TYR A 259 -6.05 -4.15 -13.27
CA TYR A 259 -5.08 -5.12 -12.79
C TYR A 259 -3.65 -4.74 -13.15
N LYS A 260 -2.73 -5.29 -12.37
CA LYS A 260 -1.30 -5.36 -12.67
C LYS A 260 -0.80 -6.68 -12.11
N TRP A 261 -0.18 -7.50 -12.93
CA TRP A 261 0.52 -8.68 -12.43
C TRP A 261 2.01 -8.60 -12.74
N GLU A 262 2.80 -9.20 -11.84
CA GLU A 262 4.25 -9.28 -11.95
C GLU A 262 4.68 -10.73 -11.79
N TYR A 263 5.57 -11.17 -12.67
CA TYR A 263 6.25 -12.45 -12.61
C TYR A 263 7.70 -12.23 -12.23
N GLU A 264 8.07 -12.77 -11.08
CA GLU A 264 9.41 -12.70 -10.51
C GLU A 264 10.06 -14.08 -10.49
N GLN A 265 11.38 -14.08 -10.70
CA GLN A 265 12.22 -15.26 -10.60
C GLN A 265 13.26 -15.05 -9.50
N TYR A 266 13.44 -16.07 -8.65
CA TYR A 266 14.55 -16.08 -7.70
C TYR A 266 15.79 -16.63 -8.42
N GLN A 267 16.65 -15.72 -8.86
CA GLN A 267 17.85 -16.01 -9.62
C GLN A 267 19.04 -16.03 -8.68
N CYS A 268 19.87 -17.07 -8.76
CA CYS A 268 21.11 -17.19 -8.01
C CYS A 268 22.29 -17.16 -8.97
N ARG A 269 23.30 -16.33 -8.69
CA ARG A 269 24.56 -16.26 -9.42
C ARG A 269 25.70 -16.57 -8.47
N THR A 270 26.71 -17.27 -8.97
CA THR A 270 27.95 -17.48 -8.23
C THR A 270 28.90 -16.34 -8.58
N THR A 271 29.23 -15.52 -7.60
CA THR A 271 30.18 -14.41 -7.75
C THR A 271 31.47 -14.82 -7.03
N THR A 272 32.62 -14.71 -7.70
CA THR A 272 33.92 -14.96 -7.06
C THR A 272 34.51 -13.63 -6.64
N ASP A 273 34.88 -13.51 -5.36
CA ASP A 273 35.56 -12.32 -4.86
C ASP A 273 37.02 -12.26 -5.36
N SER A 274 37.68 -11.12 -5.13
CA SER A 274 39.09 -10.92 -5.49
C SER A 274 40.06 -11.85 -4.76
N GLU A 275 39.60 -12.56 -3.73
CA GLU A 275 40.37 -13.52 -2.93
C GLU A 275 40.15 -14.98 -3.38
N GLY A 276 39.32 -15.20 -4.40
CA GLY A 276 39.04 -16.53 -4.97
C GLY A 276 37.94 -17.32 -4.27
N ASN A 277 37.23 -16.73 -3.31
CA ASN A 277 36.07 -17.37 -2.67
C ASN A 277 34.81 -17.16 -3.51
N SER A 278 34.06 -18.23 -3.73
CA SER A 278 32.79 -18.19 -4.44
C SER A 278 31.61 -17.99 -3.48
N LYS A 279 30.81 -16.94 -3.68
CA LYS A 279 29.58 -16.67 -2.93
C LYS A 279 28.37 -16.76 -3.87
N GLU A 280 27.31 -17.43 -3.42
CA GLU A 280 26.05 -17.45 -4.15
C GLU A 280 25.21 -16.23 -3.74
N GLU A 281 24.98 -15.33 -4.68
CA GLU A 281 24.10 -14.17 -4.51
C GLU A 281 22.76 -14.46 -5.18
N CYS A 282 21.69 -14.40 -4.39
CA CYS A 282 20.35 -14.69 -4.88
C CYS A 282 19.42 -13.51 -4.66
N ASN A 283 18.73 -13.09 -5.71
CA ASN A 283 17.74 -12.01 -5.66
C ASN A 283 16.49 -12.35 -6.48
N TRP A 284 15.38 -11.73 -6.10
CA TRP A 284 14.17 -11.74 -6.90
C TRP A 284 14.28 -10.71 -8.01
N VAL A 285 14.01 -11.13 -9.23
CA VAL A 285 14.06 -10.29 -10.43
C VAL A 285 12.73 -10.38 -11.15
N THR A 286 12.08 -9.25 -11.39
CA THR A 286 10.88 -9.17 -12.23
C THR A 286 11.26 -9.41 -13.68
N VAL A 287 10.70 -10.45 -14.28
CA VAL A 287 11.01 -10.88 -15.65
C VAL A 287 9.91 -10.51 -16.62
N ARG A 288 8.66 -10.56 -16.18
CA ARG A 288 7.50 -10.13 -16.96
C ARG A 288 6.50 -9.43 -16.07
N SER A 289 5.74 -8.53 -16.68
CA SER A 289 4.60 -7.89 -16.05
C SER A 289 3.61 -7.50 -17.12
N ASP A 290 2.34 -7.40 -16.76
CA ASP A 290 1.30 -6.87 -17.61
C ASP A 290 0.30 -6.10 -16.76
N ALA A 291 -0.35 -5.12 -17.36
CA ALA A 291 -1.30 -4.26 -16.69
C ALA A 291 -2.40 -3.84 -17.66
N GLY A 292 -3.60 -3.70 -17.15
CA GLY A 292 -4.74 -3.28 -17.94
C GLY A 292 -5.92 -2.88 -17.08
N GLY A 293 -6.98 -2.41 -17.72
CA GLY A 293 -8.21 -2.05 -17.05
C GLY A 293 -9.34 -1.83 -18.05
N CYS A 294 -10.56 -1.87 -17.54
CA CYS A 294 -11.76 -1.50 -18.26
C CYS A 294 -12.50 -0.40 -17.49
N PRO A 295 -13.42 0.32 -18.13
CA PRO A 295 -14.31 1.22 -17.43
C PRO A 295 -15.14 0.47 -16.38
N PHE A 296 -15.55 1.18 -15.33
CA PHE A 296 -16.46 0.67 -14.30
C PHE A 296 -17.36 1.79 -13.78
N ILE A 297 -18.39 1.44 -13.02
CA ILE A 297 -19.24 2.41 -12.32
C ILE A 297 -18.72 2.56 -10.89
N LEU A 298 -18.32 3.76 -10.50
CA LEU A 298 -18.14 4.12 -9.10
C LEU A 298 -19.50 4.51 -8.55
N HIS A 299 -19.97 3.80 -7.53
CA HIS A 299 -21.25 4.07 -6.88
C HIS A 299 -21.06 4.39 -5.41
N ASP A 300 -21.52 5.56 -4.97
CA ASP A 300 -21.36 6.06 -3.60
C ASP A 300 -22.62 5.94 -2.75
N GLY A 301 -23.65 5.23 -3.23
CA GLY A 301 -24.99 5.15 -2.63
C GLY A 301 -25.95 6.20 -3.20
N THR A 302 -25.47 7.43 -3.47
CA THR A 302 -26.28 8.52 -4.01
C THR A 302 -26.46 8.45 -5.53
N GLY A 303 -25.52 7.81 -6.23
CA GLY A 303 -25.59 7.59 -7.67
C GLY A 303 -24.36 6.85 -8.19
N GLY A 304 -24.42 6.47 -9.47
CA GLY A 304 -23.29 5.90 -10.20
C GLY A 304 -22.59 6.91 -11.10
N ILE A 305 -21.29 6.80 -11.30
CA ILE A 305 -20.54 7.57 -12.30
C ILE A 305 -19.53 6.67 -13.01
N ARG A 306 -19.37 6.87 -14.32
CA ARG A 306 -18.45 6.08 -15.13
C ARG A 306 -17.01 6.52 -14.90
N VAL A 307 -16.13 5.59 -14.56
CA VAL A 307 -14.70 5.83 -14.36
C VAL A 307 -13.89 5.00 -15.35
N ASN A 308 -13.04 5.67 -16.13
CA ASN A 308 -12.20 5.04 -17.13
C ASN A 308 -10.86 4.60 -16.52
N ALA A 309 -10.83 3.44 -15.85
CA ALA A 309 -9.68 2.95 -15.08
C ALA A 309 -8.35 2.93 -15.86
N HIS A 310 -8.39 2.49 -17.12
CA HIS A 310 -7.23 2.38 -17.99
C HIS A 310 -6.56 3.73 -18.32
N SER A 311 -7.27 4.84 -18.14
CA SER A 311 -6.76 6.17 -18.43
C SER A 311 -5.86 6.75 -17.33
N PHE A 312 -5.87 6.15 -16.13
CA PHE A 312 -5.15 6.68 -14.98
C PHE A 312 -3.64 6.43 -15.09
N LYS A 313 -2.86 7.52 -15.07
CA LYS A 313 -1.39 7.47 -15.02
C LYS A 313 -0.86 6.87 -13.72
N ARG A 314 -1.63 6.98 -12.63
CA ARG A 314 -1.26 6.56 -11.28
C ARG A 314 -2.36 5.72 -10.70
N THR A 315 -2.07 4.44 -10.52
CA THR A 315 -2.94 3.47 -9.88
C THR A 315 -2.23 2.87 -8.68
N ASP A 316 -2.90 2.85 -7.54
CA ASP A 316 -2.43 2.19 -6.32
C ASP A 316 -3.46 1.14 -5.88
N TYR A 317 -3.18 -0.12 -6.22
CA TYR A 317 -4.03 -1.23 -5.80
C TYR A 317 -3.75 -1.69 -4.36
N GLY A 318 -2.79 -1.09 -3.65
CA GLY A 318 -2.42 -1.45 -2.30
C GLY A 318 -1.85 -2.87 -2.21
N GLN A 319 -2.31 -3.63 -1.21
CA GLN A 319 -1.91 -5.03 -1.06
C GLN A 319 -2.31 -5.87 -2.29
N TYR A 320 -1.53 -6.90 -2.63
CA TYR A 320 -1.88 -7.81 -3.73
C TYR A 320 -3.16 -8.59 -3.40
N LEU A 321 -3.92 -8.96 -4.42
CA LEU A 321 -5.14 -9.76 -4.28
C LEU A 321 -4.84 -11.25 -4.11
N LYS A 322 -3.91 -11.75 -4.94
CA LYS A 322 -3.50 -13.16 -4.93
C LYS A 322 -2.06 -13.29 -5.39
N ARG A 323 -1.32 -14.19 -4.74
CA ARG A 323 0.03 -14.57 -5.11
C ARG A 323 0.06 -16.06 -5.39
N TRP A 324 0.87 -16.46 -6.35
CA TRP A 324 1.23 -17.85 -6.59
C TRP A 324 2.73 -18.00 -6.50
N ASP A 325 3.18 -19.02 -5.80
CA ASP A 325 4.58 -19.36 -5.62
C ASP A 325 4.82 -20.78 -6.12
N GLY A 326 5.98 -21.02 -6.73
CA GLY A 326 6.34 -22.34 -7.26
C GLY A 326 7.85 -22.56 -7.27
N LYS A 327 8.30 -23.79 -6.98
CA LYS A 327 9.71 -24.18 -7.17
C LYS A 327 10.08 -24.32 -8.66
N PHE A 328 9.08 -24.63 -9.48
CA PHE A 328 9.20 -24.74 -10.92
C PHE A 328 8.26 -23.73 -11.60
N ALA A 329 8.63 -23.28 -12.80
CA ALA A 329 7.79 -22.49 -13.66
C ALA A 329 6.49 -23.26 -13.96
N GLN A 330 5.49 -22.56 -14.51
CA GLN A 330 4.14 -23.09 -14.75
C GLN A 330 4.12 -24.47 -15.45
N THR A 331 5.15 -24.76 -16.25
CA THR A 331 5.41 -26.09 -16.82
C THR A 331 6.90 -26.41 -16.79
N TRP A 332 7.25 -27.70 -16.86
CA TRP A 332 8.65 -28.16 -17.02
C TRP A 332 9.34 -27.58 -18.26
N GLY A 333 8.62 -27.38 -19.36
CA GLY A 333 9.16 -26.73 -20.56
C GLY A 333 9.47 -25.24 -20.35
N LYS A 334 8.59 -24.50 -19.67
CA LYS A 334 8.85 -23.11 -19.27
C LYS A 334 9.99 -23.02 -18.24
N GLN A 335 10.17 -24.04 -17.40
CA GLN A 335 11.29 -24.13 -16.45
C GLN A 335 12.63 -24.28 -17.17
N MET A 336 12.70 -25.18 -18.14
CA MET A 336 13.92 -25.40 -18.95
C MET A 336 14.25 -24.15 -19.75
N MET A 337 13.27 -23.47 -20.34
CA MET A 337 13.49 -22.19 -21.03
C MET A 337 13.91 -21.07 -20.06
N ALA A 338 13.30 -20.96 -18.89
CA ALA A 338 13.70 -19.98 -17.89
C ALA A 338 15.15 -20.21 -17.43
N GLN A 339 15.56 -21.46 -17.25
CA GLN A 339 16.94 -21.83 -16.92
C GLN A 339 17.91 -21.59 -18.09
N ALA A 340 17.50 -21.89 -19.33
CA ALA A 340 18.33 -21.66 -20.51
C ALA A 340 18.58 -20.16 -20.76
N VAL A 341 17.53 -19.33 -20.66
CA VAL A 341 17.64 -17.87 -20.84
C VAL A 341 18.45 -17.24 -19.70
N ALA A 342 18.22 -17.63 -18.45
CA ALA A 342 18.98 -17.12 -17.30
C ALA A 342 20.47 -17.55 -17.32
N GLY A 343 20.75 -18.76 -17.81
CA GLY A 343 22.11 -19.25 -18.04
C GLY A 343 22.82 -18.51 -19.17
N MET A 344 22.12 -18.23 -20.27
CA MET A 344 22.69 -17.58 -21.46
C MET A 344 22.95 -16.08 -21.28
N PHE A 345 22.12 -15.37 -20.50
CA PHE A 345 22.24 -13.91 -20.29
C PHE A 345 22.95 -13.50 -18.99
N GLY A 346 23.53 -14.44 -18.24
CA GLY A 346 24.29 -14.08 -17.03
C GLY A 346 24.67 -15.20 -16.07
N GLY A 347 24.72 -16.47 -16.52
CA GLY A 347 25.15 -17.59 -15.69
C GLY A 347 24.27 -17.88 -14.47
N ALA A 348 23.03 -17.36 -14.44
CA ALA A 348 22.17 -17.44 -13.27
C ALA A 348 21.30 -18.71 -13.26
N ARG A 349 21.17 -19.35 -12.10
CA ARG A 349 20.26 -20.48 -11.90
C ARG A 349 18.96 -20.01 -11.27
N VAL A 350 17.83 -20.30 -11.92
CA VAL A 350 16.50 -20.01 -11.37
C VAL A 350 16.09 -21.10 -10.39
N LYS A 351 15.75 -20.72 -9.15
CA LYS A 351 15.36 -21.65 -8.08
C LYS A 351 13.88 -21.60 -7.71
N LYS A 352 13.23 -20.45 -7.87
CA LYS A 352 11.83 -20.22 -7.49
C LYS A 352 11.16 -19.23 -8.44
N HIS A 353 9.84 -19.29 -8.46
CA HIS A 353 8.96 -18.48 -9.27
C HIS A 353 7.86 -17.91 -8.42
N ARG A 354 7.50 -16.66 -8.69
CA ARG A 354 6.44 -15.96 -7.99
C ARG A 354 5.65 -15.14 -8.99
N TRP A 355 4.33 -15.25 -8.92
CA TRP A 355 3.40 -14.40 -9.65
C TRP A 355 2.56 -13.66 -8.63
N THR A 356 2.52 -12.34 -8.74
CA THR A 356 1.74 -11.50 -7.82
C THR A 356 0.74 -10.70 -8.64
N LEU A 357 -0.54 -10.81 -8.31
CA LEU A 357 -1.63 -10.04 -8.92
C LEU A 357 -2.11 -8.95 -7.97
N TYR A 358 -2.05 -7.72 -8.45
CA TYR A 358 -2.65 -6.54 -7.86
C TYR A 358 -3.84 -6.12 -8.72
N GLY A 359 -4.86 -5.50 -8.12
CA GLY A 359 -5.93 -4.92 -8.92
C GLY A 359 -7.13 -4.47 -8.12
N LEU A 360 -8.16 -4.10 -8.87
CA LEU A 360 -9.44 -3.62 -8.39
C LEU A 360 -10.54 -4.53 -8.93
N ARG A 361 -11.36 -5.06 -8.01
CA ARG A 361 -12.41 -6.04 -8.29
C ARG A 361 -13.79 -5.44 -8.05
N LEU A 362 -14.83 -6.00 -8.68
CA LEU A 362 -16.22 -5.63 -8.38
C LEU A 362 -16.48 -5.77 -6.89
N GLY A 363 -17.18 -4.79 -6.31
CA GLY A 363 -17.48 -4.70 -4.90
C GLY A 363 -16.37 -4.08 -4.03
N ASN A 364 -15.15 -3.93 -4.54
CA ASN A 364 -14.08 -3.28 -3.77
C ASN A 364 -14.37 -1.78 -3.54
N PRO A 365 -13.87 -1.22 -2.42
CA PRO A 365 -13.85 0.23 -2.24
C PRO A 365 -12.81 0.84 -3.19
N VAL A 366 -13.14 2.01 -3.72
CA VAL A 366 -12.24 2.78 -4.59
C VAL A 366 -12.31 4.25 -4.22
N TYR A 367 -11.12 4.84 -4.15
CA TYR A 367 -10.88 6.27 -4.06
C TYR A 367 -10.40 6.74 -5.44
N VAL A 368 -11.04 7.78 -5.97
CA VAL A 368 -10.73 8.35 -7.28
C VAL A 368 -10.57 9.85 -7.14
N LEU A 369 -9.44 10.35 -7.59
CA LEU A 369 -9.25 11.74 -7.89
C LEU A 369 -8.94 11.85 -9.38
N GLY A 370 -9.90 12.35 -10.16
CA GLY A 370 -9.82 12.30 -11.61
C GLY A 370 -10.49 13.49 -12.24
N GLN A 371 -10.19 13.73 -13.52
CA GLN A 371 -10.81 14.78 -14.30
C GLN A 371 -12.17 14.33 -14.82
N THR A 372 -13.22 15.04 -14.44
CA THR A 372 -14.58 14.80 -14.91
C THR A 372 -14.82 15.55 -16.22
N LYS A 373 -15.15 14.81 -17.27
CA LYS A 373 -15.43 15.32 -18.62
C LYS A 373 -16.85 14.96 -19.03
N SER A 374 -17.48 15.81 -19.84
CA SER A 374 -18.78 15.48 -20.45
C SER A 374 -18.63 14.32 -21.43
N ARG A 375 -19.59 13.40 -21.41
CA ARG A 375 -19.67 12.31 -22.37
C ARG A 375 -20.17 12.81 -23.72
N THR A 376 -19.77 12.13 -24.79
CA THR A 376 -20.30 12.43 -26.12
C THR A 376 -21.71 11.85 -26.28
N ASN A 377 -22.52 12.45 -27.16
CA ASN A 377 -23.87 11.98 -27.43
C ASN A 377 -23.89 10.54 -27.96
N GLU A 378 -22.88 10.12 -28.73
CA GLU A 378 -22.79 8.74 -29.21
C GLU A 378 -22.60 7.76 -28.04
N SER A 379 -21.77 8.12 -27.05
CA SER A 379 -21.55 7.29 -25.85
C SER A 379 -22.82 7.15 -25.01
N LEU A 380 -23.60 8.22 -24.88
CA LEU A 380 -24.86 8.21 -24.13
C LEU A 380 -25.92 7.33 -24.82
N GLN A 381 -26.05 7.47 -26.15
CA GLN A 381 -26.99 6.66 -26.93
C GLN A 381 -26.60 5.18 -26.96
N ALA A 382 -25.30 4.87 -27.05
CA ALA A 382 -24.80 3.50 -27.04
C ALA A 382 -25.15 2.76 -25.73
N GLU A 383 -25.22 3.48 -24.61
CA GLU A 383 -25.61 2.93 -23.30
C GLU A 383 -27.12 3.07 -23.03
N GLY A 384 -27.88 3.71 -23.93
CA GLY A 384 -29.32 3.90 -23.79
C GLY A 384 -29.71 4.93 -22.73
N LEU A 385 -28.84 5.90 -22.44
CA LEU A 385 -29.08 6.93 -21.42
C LEU A 385 -29.97 8.05 -21.97
N ASP A 386 -30.99 8.43 -21.20
CA ASP A 386 -31.97 9.46 -21.55
C ASP A 386 -31.48 10.90 -21.30
N GLY A 387 -30.35 11.03 -20.60
CA GLY A 387 -29.72 12.30 -20.24
C GLY A 387 -30.41 13.08 -19.12
N THR A 388 -31.33 12.46 -18.37
CA THR A 388 -32.03 13.13 -17.26
C THR A 388 -31.18 13.22 -16.01
N LEU A 389 -30.30 12.24 -15.77
CA LEU A 389 -29.40 12.18 -14.62
C LEU A 389 -28.07 12.90 -14.91
N PRO A 390 -27.72 13.99 -14.19
CA PRO A 390 -26.49 14.73 -14.45
C PRO A 390 -25.21 13.90 -14.33
N ASN A 391 -25.17 12.97 -13.37
CA ASN A 391 -24.05 12.07 -13.13
C ASN A 391 -23.84 11.02 -14.22
N SER A 392 -24.87 10.73 -15.04
CA SER A 392 -24.74 9.81 -16.19
C SER A 392 -24.17 10.51 -17.43
N LEU A 393 -24.24 11.84 -17.48
CA LEU A 393 -23.76 12.70 -18.58
C LEU A 393 -22.24 12.96 -18.54
N ILE A 394 -21.58 12.59 -17.45
CA ILE A 394 -20.16 12.85 -17.21
C ILE A 394 -19.42 11.56 -16.91
N GLU A 395 -18.12 11.56 -17.17
CA GLU A 395 -17.23 10.44 -16.90
C GLU A 395 -15.87 10.93 -16.40
N VAL A 396 -15.19 10.05 -15.66
CA VAL A 396 -13.94 10.38 -14.97
C VAL A 396 -12.75 9.78 -15.70
N TRP A 397 -11.74 10.62 -15.95
CA TRP A 397 -10.50 10.30 -16.64
C TRP A 397 -9.28 10.64 -15.78
N GLY A 398 -8.21 9.84 -15.88
CA GLY A 398 -6.99 10.01 -15.08
C GLY A 398 -5.74 10.35 -15.90
N GLY A 399 -5.92 10.80 -17.15
CA GLY A 399 -4.83 11.05 -18.10
C GLY A 399 -4.19 12.44 -17.98
N GLU A 400 -4.90 13.43 -17.44
CA GLU A 400 -4.45 14.83 -17.35
C GLU A 400 -4.42 15.26 -15.88
N ASP A 401 -3.28 15.79 -15.44
CA ASP A 401 -3.14 16.40 -14.12
C ASP A 401 -3.53 17.88 -14.20
N ALA A 402 -4.13 18.43 -13.15
CA ALA A 402 -4.34 19.87 -13.00
C ALA A 402 -3.23 20.50 -12.13
N PRO A 403 -3.02 21.84 -12.20
CA PRO A 403 -2.10 22.52 -11.30
C PRO A 403 -2.44 22.24 -9.84
N GLY A 404 -1.52 21.63 -9.10
CA GLY A 404 -1.73 21.27 -7.70
C GLY A 404 -2.49 19.96 -7.44
N VAL A 405 -3.07 19.32 -8.47
CA VAL A 405 -3.86 18.09 -8.34
C VAL A 405 -3.32 16.99 -9.24
N LYS A 406 -2.92 15.88 -8.62
CA LYS A 406 -2.48 14.67 -9.32
C LYS A 406 -3.60 13.66 -9.41
N CYS A 407 -4.02 13.33 -10.62
CA CYS A 407 -5.05 12.32 -10.82
C CYS A 407 -4.52 10.95 -10.37
N THR A 408 -5.31 10.28 -9.54
CA THR A 408 -4.99 8.98 -8.92
C THR A 408 -6.23 8.12 -8.79
N LEU A 409 -6.04 6.82 -8.94
CA LEU A 409 -7.03 5.80 -8.61
C LEU A 409 -6.40 4.88 -7.57
N MET A 410 -7.08 4.71 -6.44
CA MET A 410 -6.57 3.92 -5.31
C MET A 410 -7.63 2.94 -4.85
N ARG A 411 -7.24 1.71 -4.54
CA ARG A 411 -8.12 0.75 -3.85
C ARG A 411 -8.23 1.14 -2.37
N GLY A 412 -9.43 1.06 -1.81
CA GLY A 412 -9.73 1.56 -0.47
C GLY A 412 -10.54 2.86 -0.49
N THR A 413 -11.26 3.12 0.59
CA THR A 413 -11.91 4.40 0.87
C THR A 413 -10.90 5.43 1.37
N GLU A 414 -11.28 6.71 1.43
CA GLU A 414 -10.47 7.74 2.10
C GLU A 414 -10.14 7.34 3.54
N LEU A 415 -11.12 6.79 4.28
CA LEU A 415 -10.95 6.30 5.64
C LEU A 415 -9.81 5.25 5.73
N SER A 416 -9.83 4.26 4.84
CA SER A 416 -8.80 3.21 4.82
C SER A 416 -7.42 3.71 4.37
N ASN A 417 -7.37 4.60 3.38
CA ASN A 417 -6.13 5.05 2.76
C ASN A 417 -5.41 6.13 3.57
N VAL A 418 -6.17 7.07 4.15
CA VAL A 418 -5.65 8.14 4.99
C VAL A 418 -5.46 7.66 6.43
N GLY A 419 -6.37 6.83 6.95
CA GLY A 419 -6.29 6.32 8.33
C GLY A 419 -5.09 5.42 8.62
N ARG A 420 -4.59 4.70 7.61
CA ARG A 420 -3.32 3.93 7.72
C ARG A 420 -2.07 4.80 7.55
N SER A 421 -2.22 6.03 7.07
CA SER A 421 -1.08 6.86 6.74
C SER A 421 -0.45 7.44 8.01
N ARG A 422 0.86 7.66 7.94
CA ARG A 422 1.61 8.39 8.97
C ARG A 422 1.44 9.89 8.77
N SER A 423 1.75 10.70 9.76
CA SER A 423 1.68 12.15 9.57
C SER A 423 2.78 12.65 8.65
N GLY A 424 2.58 13.82 8.05
CA GLY A 424 3.63 14.50 7.32
C GLY A 424 4.85 14.84 8.20
N PHE A 425 4.65 15.02 9.52
CA PHE A 425 5.75 15.20 10.48
C PHE A 425 6.60 13.93 10.58
N GLU A 426 5.98 12.76 10.78
CA GLU A 426 6.70 11.49 10.88
C GLU A 426 7.38 11.10 9.56
N MET A 427 6.75 11.39 8.42
CA MET A 427 7.31 11.06 7.12
C MET A 427 8.49 11.96 6.72
N VAL A 428 8.49 13.24 7.13
CA VAL A 428 9.47 14.22 6.65
C VAL A 428 10.41 14.69 7.75
N VAL A 429 9.88 15.12 8.89
CA VAL A 429 10.68 15.75 9.96
C VAL A 429 11.57 14.71 10.65
N VAL A 430 11.06 13.52 10.95
CA VAL A 430 11.86 12.48 11.62
C VAL A 430 13.09 12.07 10.78
N PRO A 431 12.98 11.77 9.47
CA PRO A 431 14.15 11.58 8.61
C PRO A 431 15.07 12.80 8.48
N LEU A 432 14.51 14.02 8.49
CA LEU A 432 15.31 15.25 8.47
C LEU A 432 16.17 15.39 9.73
N LEU A 433 15.70 14.95 10.90
CA LEU A 433 16.51 14.92 12.13
C LEU A 433 17.75 14.02 11.96
N LEU A 434 17.61 12.88 11.28
CA LEU A 434 18.76 12.02 10.95
C LEU A 434 19.72 12.73 9.98
N MET A 435 19.18 13.42 8.97
CA MET A 435 19.99 14.19 8.01
C MET A 435 20.78 15.30 8.70
N PHE A 436 20.11 16.15 9.48
CA PHE A 436 20.73 17.24 10.21
C PHE A 436 21.68 16.74 11.30
N GLY A 437 21.37 15.60 11.93
CA GLY A 437 22.27 14.89 12.83
C GLY A 437 23.58 14.52 12.14
N GLY A 438 23.50 13.88 10.97
CA GLY A 438 24.67 13.55 10.15
C GLY A 438 25.48 14.77 9.73
N LEU A 439 24.81 15.86 9.31
CA LEU A 439 25.49 17.12 8.99
C LEU A 439 26.13 17.78 10.21
N GLY A 440 25.50 17.70 11.38
CA GLY A 440 26.05 18.22 12.63
C GLY A 440 27.33 17.51 13.05
N LEU A 441 27.44 16.21 12.77
CA LEU A 441 28.67 15.44 13.02
C LEU A 441 29.86 15.92 12.18
N LEU A 442 29.64 16.53 11.00
CA LEU A 442 30.73 17.11 10.20
C LEU A 442 31.48 18.23 10.93
N GLY A 443 30.83 18.92 11.87
CA GLY A 443 31.48 19.95 12.69
C GLY A 443 32.37 19.40 13.82
N ILE A 444 32.28 18.10 14.09
CA ILE A 444 33.09 17.38 15.09
C ILE A 444 34.29 16.67 14.41
N ALA A 445 34.17 16.42 13.11
CA ALA A 445 35.08 15.59 12.31
C ALA A 445 36.39 16.27 11.89
#